data_AF-A0AAP3BCX6-F1
#
_entry.id   AF-A0AAP3BCX6-F1
#
_cell.length_a   1.000
_cell.length_b   1.000
_cell.length_c   1.000
_cell.angle_alpha   90.00
_cell.angle_beta   90.00
_cell.angle_gamma   90.00
#
_symmetry.space_group_name_H-M   'P 1'
#
loop_
_entity.id
_entity.type
_entity.pdbx_description
1 polymer ?
#
loop_
_entity_poly.entity_id
_entity_poly.type
_entity_poly.pdbx_seq_one_letter_code
_entity_poly.pdbx_strand_id
1 'polypeptide(L)'
;MRKKNIIRKPPTEVHTYRCTKEELKQLQTLAKECGISLSRYVVETGLKHRPRMRLTKEEVDALNSLAIARTDLIKISNVLSKKTAEEKARFFKNEKFMRWWIDAVAGLIQHWYSIEENISTNVQTKSKEQS
;
A
#
# COMPACT_ATOMS: atom_id res chain seq x y z
N MET A 1 39.77 2.91 10.81
CA MET A 1 38.65 2.73 9.87
C MET A 1 37.62 1.79 10.48
N ARG A 2 36.33 2.18 10.60
CA ARG A 2 35.29 1.30 11.15
C ARG A 2 34.95 0.21 10.11
N LYS A 3 35.17 -1.07 10.44
CA LYS A 3 34.75 -2.20 9.58
C LYS A 3 33.22 -2.22 9.52
N LYS A 4 32.65 -2.05 8.33
CA LYS A 4 31.21 -2.26 8.11
C LYS A 4 30.92 -3.75 8.26
N ASN A 5 30.01 -4.09 9.17
CA ASN A 5 29.59 -5.47 9.38
C ASN A 5 28.57 -5.83 8.29
N ILE A 6 29.02 -6.55 7.26
CA ILE A 6 28.18 -6.95 6.14
C ILE A 6 27.58 -8.33 6.47
N ILE A 7 26.31 -8.34 6.87
CA ILE A 7 25.56 -9.59 7.04
C ILE A 7 25.30 -10.17 5.63
N ARG A 8 25.91 -11.32 5.31
CA ARG A 8 25.66 -12.02 4.05
C ARG A 8 24.31 -12.73 4.13
N LYS A 9 23.52 -12.65 3.05
CA LYS A 9 22.28 -13.43 2.92
C LYS A 9 22.62 -14.92 2.86
N PRO A 10 21.76 -15.80 3.41
CA PRO A 10 21.93 -17.24 3.27
C PRO A 10 21.92 -17.63 1.78
N PRO A 11 22.67 -18.68 1.39
CA PRO A 11 22.67 -19.18 0.03
C PRO A 11 21.29 -19.74 -0.35
N THR A 12 20.93 -19.62 -1.63
CA THR A 12 19.69 -20.16 -2.17
C THR A 12 19.91 -21.58 -2.67
N GLU A 13 18.95 -22.48 -2.42
CA GLU A 13 18.94 -23.84 -2.96
C GLU A 13 17.99 -23.96 -4.17
N VAL A 14 18.31 -24.86 -5.09
CA VAL A 14 17.49 -25.12 -6.29
C VAL A 14 16.77 -26.45 -6.12
N HIS A 15 15.44 -26.41 -6.18
CA HIS A 15 14.59 -27.59 -6.17
C HIS A 15 13.82 -27.72 -7.49
N THR A 16 13.65 -28.95 -7.97
CA THR A 16 12.81 -29.27 -9.13
C THR A 16 11.47 -29.85 -8.66
N TYR A 17 10.41 -29.55 -9.40
CA TYR A 17 9.07 -30.09 -9.14
C TYR A 17 8.44 -30.59 -10.43
N ARG A 18 7.51 -31.54 -10.31
CA ARG A 18 6.74 -32.07 -11.43
C ARG A 18 5.49 -31.23 -11.64
N CYS A 19 5.24 -30.83 -12.88
CA CYS A 19 4.01 -30.18 -13.33
C CYS A 19 3.74 -30.55 -14.79
N THR A 20 2.48 -30.46 -15.17
CA THR A 20 2.00 -30.49 -16.56
C THR A 20 2.40 -29.20 -17.28
N LYS A 21 2.31 -29.20 -18.62
CA LYS A 21 2.60 -28.01 -19.42
C LYS A 21 1.58 -26.90 -19.14
N GLU A 22 0.34 -27.28 -18.90
CA GLU A 22 -0.78 -26.40 -18.58
C GLU A 22 -0.56 -25.71 -17.23
N GLU A 23 -0.19 -26.46 -16.18
CA GLU A 23 0.14 -25.92 -14.86
C GLU A 23 1.32 -24.96 -14.92
N LEU A 24 2.39 -25.32 -15.65
CA LEU A 24 3.56 -24.44 -15.81
C LEU A 24 3.16 -23.11 -16.45
N LYS A 25 2.35 -23.14 -17.51
CA LYS A 25 1.87 -21.94 -18.21
C LYS A 25 1.02 -21.06 -17.28
N GLN A 26 0.12 -21.66 -16.49
CA GLN A 26 -0.69 -20.94 -15.51
C GLN A 26 0.18 -20.27 -14.44
N LEU A 27 1.14 -20.99 -13.86
CA LEU A 27 2.06 -20.43 -12.86
C LEU A 27 2.91 -19.28 -13.42
N GLN A 28 3.35 -19.38 -14.68
CA GLN A 28 4.09 -18.31 -15.36
C GLN A 28 3.22 -17.06 -15.55
N THR A 29 1.98 -17.22 -15.97
CA THR A 29 1.03 -16.09 -16.12
C THR A 29 0.79 -15.41 -14.78
N LEU A 30 0.48 -16.17 -13.73
CA LEU A 30 0.22 -15.63 -12.39
C LEU A 30 1.43 -14.92 -11.80
N ALA A 31 2.63 -15.51 -11.95
CA ALA A 31 3.87 -14.88 -11.51
C ALA A 31 4.12 -13.55 -12.24
N LYS A 32 3.84 -13.51 -13.55
CA LYS A 32 3.97 -12.29 -14.37
C LYS A 32 2.98 -11.21 -13.94
N GLU A 33 1.72 -11.56 -13.70
CA GLU A 33 0.70 -10.64 -13.18
C GLU A 33 1.08 -10.07 -11.82
N CYS A 34 1.69 -10.87 -10.96
CA CYS A 34 2.24 -10.41 -9.68
C CYS A 34 3.58 -9.65 -9.81
N GLY A 35 4.17 -9.61 -11.00
CA GLY A 35 5.45 -8.96 -11.26
C GLY A 35 6.66 -9.62 -10.58
N ILE A 36 6.59 -10.91 -10.27
CA ILE A 36 7.66 -11.68 -9.61
C ILE A 36 8.12 -12.87 -10.46
N SER A 37 9.27 -13.46 -10.12
CA SER A 37 9.75 -14.66 -10.82
C SER A 37 8.88 -15.87 -10.49
N LEU A 38 8.83 -16.84 -11.41
CA LEU A 38 8.13 -18.12 -11.19
C LEU A 38 8.61 -18.82 -9.91
N SER A 39 9.93 -18.89 -9.69
CA SER A 39 10.50 -19.52 -8.48
C SER A 39 10.00 -18.84 -7.20
N ARG A 40 9.97 -17.50 -7.19
CA ARG A 40 9.48 -16.73 -6.04
C ARG A 40 7.98 -16.92 -5.84
N TYR A 41 7.19 -16.91 -6.92
CA TYR A 41 5.75 -17.14 -6.86
C TYR A 41 5.42 -18.51 -6.26
N VAL A 42 6.11 -19.58 -6.71
CA VAL A 42 5.91 -20.94 -6.19
C VAL A 42 6.32 -21.05 -4.71
N VAL A 43 7.43 -20.44 -4.30
CA VAL A 43 7.84 -20.43 -2.89
C VAL A 43 6.84 -19.68 -2.02
N GLU A 44 6.42 -18.47 -2.42
CA GLU A 44 5.45 -17.69 -1.66
C GLU A 44 4.10 -18.42 -1.55
N THR A 45 3.58 -18.96 -2.65
CA THR A 45 2.32 -19.73 -2.65
C THR A 45 2.42 -21.05 -1.88
N GLY A 46 3.56 -21.75 -1.94
CA GLY A 46 3.83 -22.95 -1.16
C GLY A 46 3.87 -22.70 0.36
N LEU A 47 4.32 -21.51 0.77
CA LEU A 47 4.29 -21.04 2.15
C LEU A 47 2.94 -20.44 2.57
N LYS A 48 1.87 -20.69 1.80
CA LYS A 48 0.50 -20.15 2.00
C LYS A 48 0.42 -18.62 1.92
N HIS A 49 1.43 -17.94 1.39
CA HIS A 49 1.30 -16.54 1.03
C HIS A 49 0.49 -16.41 -0.27
N ARG A 50 -0.16 -15.26 -0.44
CA ARG A 50 -0.92 -14.92 -1.64
C ARG A 50 -0.29 -13.68 -2.28
N PRO A 51 0.62 -13.87 -3.26
CA PRO A 51 1.20 -12.74 -3.99
C PRO A 51 0.09 -11.90 -4.61
N ARG A 52 0.19 -10.57 -4.46
CA ARG A 52 -0.77 -9.64 -5.06
C ARG A 52 -0.42 -9.35 -6.51
N MET A 53 -1.44 -9.13 -7.32
CA MET A 53 -1.28 -8.59 -8.65
C MET A 53 -0.57 -7.24 -8.56
N ARG A 54 0.39 -7.03 -9.46
CA ARG A 54 1.11 -5.78 -9.57
C ARG A 54 0.16 -4.71 -10.10
N LEU A 55 0.20 -3.52 -9.49
CA LEU A 55 -0.53 -2.36 -9.98
C LEU A 55 -0.09 -2.04 -11.42
N THR A 56 -1.09 -1.74 -12.24
CA THR A 56 -0.91 -1.17 -13.58
C THR A 56 -0.31 0.24 -13.47
N LYS A 57 0.20 0.75 -14.60
CA LYS A 57 0.76 2.10 -14.64
C LYS A 57 -0.29 3.16 -14.25
N GLU A 58 -1.51 3.02 -14.74
CA GLU A 58 -2.62 3.93 -14.45
C GLU A 58 -2.98 3.92 -12.96
N GLU A 59 -3.04 2.75 -12.33
CA GLU A 59 -3.28 2.64 -10.89
C GLU A 59 -2.14 3.24 -10.05
N VAL A 60 -0.88 3.09 -10.49
CA VAL A 60 0.27 3.75 -9.85
C VAL A 60 0.16 5.27 -9.96
N ASP A 61 -0.16 5.78 -11.15
CA ASP A 61 -0.30 7.21 -11.39
C ASP A 61 -1.47 7.81 -10.58
N ALA A 62 -2.59 7.08 -10.47
CA ALA A 62 -3.71 7.45 -9.62
C ALA A 62 -3.31 7.46 -8.13
N LEU A 63 -2.60 6.43 -7.64
CA LEU A 63 -2.13 6.35 -6.26
C LEU A 63 -1.17 7.50 -5.92
N ASN A 64 -0.25 7.83 -6.83
CA ASN A 64 0.68 8.95 -6.69
C ASN A 64 -0.06 10.29 -6.64
N SER A 65 -1.02 10.50 -7.55
CA SER A 65 -1.82 11.72 -7.60
C SER A 65 -2.62 11.91 -6.31
N LEU A 66 -3.21 10.83 -5.82
CA LEU A 66 -3.93 10.83 -4.56
C LEU A 66 -2.96 11.16 -3.40
N ALA A 67 -1.73 10.61 -3.39
CA ALA A 67 -0.76 10.82 -2.31
C ALA A 67 -0.26 12.27 -2.23
N ILE A 68 -0.12 12.91 -3.41
CA ILE A 68 0.14 14.36 -3.52
C ILE A 68 -1.04 15.14 -2.91
N ALA A 69 -2.27 14.83 -3.30
CA ALA A 69 -3.46 15.49 -2.75
C ALA A 69 -3.56 15.35 -1.22
N ARG A 70 -3.27 14.16 -0.67
CA ARG A 70 -3.17 13.93 0.78
C ARG A 70 -2.14 14.86 1.42
N THR A 71 -0.96 14.95 0.83
CA THR A 71 0.13 15.79 1.34
C THR A 71 -0.30 17.26 1.41
N ASP A 72 -0.99 17.75 0.39
CA ASP A 72 -1.49 19.12 0.37
C ASP A 72 -2.60 19.36 1.40
N LEU A 73 -3.53 18.41 1.56
CA LEU A 73 -4.54 18.47 2.64
C LEU A 73 -3.89 18.53 4.03
N ILE A 74 -2.86 17.71 4.29
CA ILE A 74 -2.12 17.72 5.55
C ILE A 74 -1.43 19.08 5.76
N LYS A 75 -0.79 19.64 4.73
CA LYS A 75 -0.17 20.97 4.82
C LYS A 75 -1.19 22.05 5.17
N ILE A 76 -2.33 22.08 4.48
CA ILE A 76 -3.40 23.05 4.74
C ILE A 76 -3.92 22.86 6.17
N SER A 77 -4.21 21.63 6.59
CA SER A 77 -4.65 21.32 7.95
C SER A 77 -3.63 21.77 9.01
N ASN A 78 -2.34 21.57 8.77
CA ASN A 78 -1.26 22.01 9.67
C ASN A 78 -1.10 23.53 9.72
N VAL A 79 -1.35 24.25 8.63
CA VAL A 79 -1.38 25.71 8.65
C VAL A 79 -2.57 26.16 9.47
N LEU A 80 -3.75 25.61 9.20
CA LEU A 80 -4.97 25.96 9.92
C LEU A 80 -4.88 25.66 11.42
N SER A 81 -4.28 24.55 11.84
CA SER A 81 -4.14 24.23 13.27
C SER A 81 -3.35 25.27 14.06
N LYS A 82 -2.45 26.01 13.40
CA LYS A 82 -1.64 27.09 14.00
C LYS A 82 -2.30 28.48 13.96
N LYS A 83 -3.49 28.61 13.38
CA LYS A 83 -4.19 29.89 13.19
C LYS A 83 -5.24 30.13 14.26
N THR A 84 -5.44 31.39 14.63
CA THR A 84 -6.50 31.79 15.57
C THR A 84 -7.89 31.62 14.95
N ALA A 85 -8.93 31.65 15.78
CA ALA A 85 -10.32 31.57 15.31
C ALA A 85 -10.67 32.73 14.35
N GLU A 86 -10.16 33.93 14.61
CA GLU A 86 -10.36 35.12 13.76
C GLU A 86 -9.67 34.96 12.40
N GLU A 87 -8.45 34.44 12.37
CA GLU A 87 -7.73 34.18 11.11
C GLU A 87 -8.46 33.11 10.28
N LYS A 88 -8.90 32.02 10.92
CA LYS A 88 -9.69 30.98 10.26
C LYS A 88 -11.01 31.54 9.71
N ALA A 89 -11.70 32.39 10.47
CA ALA A 89 -12.93 33.02 10.02
C ALA A 89 -12.71 33.88 8.76
N ARG A 90 -11.55 34.54 8.62
CA ARG A 90 -11.18 35.28 7.39
C ARG A 90 -10.99 34.36 6.18
N PHE A 91 -10.42 33.17 6.36
CA PHE A 91 -10.22 32.21 5.28
C PHE A 91 -11.54 31.57 4.81
N PHE A 92 -12.36 31.11 5.75
CA PHE A 92 -13.55 30.30 5.44
C PHE A 92 -14.84 31.14 5.28
N LYS A 93 -14.89 32.37 5.82
CA LYS A 93 -16.04 33.30 5.83
C LYS A 93 -17.33 32.77 6.47
N ASN A 94 -17.44 31.47 6.71
CA ASN A 94 -18.58 30.78 7.28
C ASN A 94 -18.10 29.68 8.25
N GLU A 95 -18.49 29.78 9.52
CA GLU A 95 -18.08 28.85 10.56
C GLU A 95 -18.61 27.42 10.36
N LYS A 96 -19.85 27.27 9.87
CA LYS A 96 -20.41 25.94 9.58
C LYS A 96 -19.63 25.25 8.49
N PHE A 97 -19.25 25.99 7.45
CA PHE A 97 -18.42 25.45 6.37
C PHE A 97 -17.02 25.07 6.87
N MET A 98 -16.40 25.90 7.71
CA MET A 98 -15.10 25.60 8.31
C MET A 98 -15.13 24.28 9.11
N ARG A 99 -16.11 24.11 9.99
CA ARG A 99 -16.24 22.88 10.80
C ARG A 99 -16.45 21.67 9.91
N TRP A 100 -17.38 21.76 8.97
CA TRP A 100 -17.62 20.68 8.00
C TRP A 100 -16.36 20.33 7.19
N TRP A 101 -15.61 21.34 6.73
CA TRP A 101 -14.39 21.13 5.95
C TRP A 101 -13.31 20.43 6.79
N ILE A 102 -13.11 20.84 8.04
CA ILE A 102 -12.15 20.20 8.95
C ILE A 102 -12.52 18.73 9.19
N ASP A 103 -13.80 18.45 9.49
CA ASP A 103 -14.28 17.10 9.72
C ASP A 103 -14.15 16.21 8.47
N ALA A 104 -14.50 16.76 7.29
CA ALA A 104 -14.37 16.06 6.02
C ALA A 104 -12.91 15.73 5.70
N VAL A 105 -11.99 16.69 5.90
CA VAL A 105 -10.56 16.48 5.66
C VAL A 105 -9.97 15.48 6.65
N ALA A 106 -10.35 15.53 7.92
CA ALA A 106 -9.95 14.54 8.91
C ALA A 106 -10.40 13.13 8.50
N GLY A 107 -11.67 12.98 8.06
CA GLY A 107 -12.20 11.72 7.52
C GLY A 107 -11.44 11.22 6.30
N LEU A 108 -11.12 12.10 5.35
CA LEU A 108 -10.33 11.76 4.16
C LEU A 108 -8.92 11.28 4.53
N ILE A 109 -8.25 11.95 5.47
CA ILE A 109 -6.90 11.56 5.94
C ILE A 109 -6.95 10.19 6.61
N GLN A 110 -7.98 9.90 7.42
CA GLN A 110 -8.15 8.59 8.05
C GLN A 110 -8.42 7.48 7.04
N HIS A 111 -9.31 7.73 6.07
CA HIS A 111 -9.58 6.79 5.00
C HIS A 111 -8.31 6.49 4.19
N TRP A 112 -7.46 7.50 4.01
CA TRP A 112 -6.16 7.35 3.38
C TRP A 112 -5.24 6.38 4.10
N TYR A 113 -5.12 6.47 5.43
CA TYR A 113 -4.32 5.52 6.20
C TYR A 113 -4.82 4.08 6.01
N SER A 114 -6.13 3.88 5.89
CA SER A 114 -6.71 2.56 5.60
C SER A 114 -6.33 2.05 4.20
N ILE A 115 -6.32 2.92 3.17
CA ILE A 115 -5.85 2.55 1.83
C ILE A 115 -4.36 2.18 1.86
N GLU A 116 -3.53 3.01 2.51
CA GLU A 116 -2.09 2.80 2.63
C GLU A 116 -1.77 1.48 3.38
N GLU A 117 -2.47 1.22 4.48
CA GLU A 117 -2.38 -0.04 5.21
C GLU A 117 -2.83 -1.22 4.34
N ASN A 118 -3.93 -1.08 3.61
CA ASN A 118 -4.41 -2.13 2.74
C ASN A 118 -3.39 -2.50 1.66
N ILE A 119 -2.73 -1.52 1.05
CA ILE A 119 -1.76 -1.75 -0.04
C ILE A 119 -0.43 -2.27 0.50
N SER A 120 0.01 -1.81 1.67
CA SER A 120 1.32 -2.16 2.25
C SER A 120 1.33 -3.49 3.02
N THR A 121 0.18 -3.93 3.55
CA THR A 121 0.09 -5.20 4.29
C THR A 121 0.06 -6.40 3.35
N ASN A 122 0.71 -7.49 3.76
CA ASN A 122 0.56 -8.78 3.09
C ASN A 122 -0.90 -9.25 3.26
N VAL A 123 -1.47 -9.88 2.22
CA VAL A 123 -2.84 -10.43 2.28
C VAL A 123 -2.91 -11.47 3.39
N GLN A 124 -3.52 -11.09 4.52
CA GLN A 124 -3.84 -12.03 5.60
C GLN A 124 -4.96 -12.95 5.11
N THR A 125 -4.83 -14.25 5.36
CA THR A 125 -5.96 -15.16 5.17
C THR A 125 -6.91 -14.95 6.34
N LYS A 126 -8.22 -14.78 6.07
CA LYS A 126 -9.22 -15.03 7.12
C LYS A 126 -9.02 -16.47 7.55
N SER A 127 -8.59 -16.69 8.80
CA SER A 127 -8.59 -18.03 9.39
C SER A 127 -10.03 -18.57 9.26
N LYS A 128 -10.18 -19.71 8.59
CA LYS A 128 -11.39 -20.53 8.70
C LYS A 128 -11.41 -21.12 10.12
N GLU A 129 -11.68 -20.27 11.10
CA GLU A 129 -12.03 -20.67 12.47
C GLU A 129 -13.40 -20.07 12.82
N GLN A 130 -14.32 -20.04 11.86
CA GLN A 130 -15.76 -19.85 12.09
C GLN A 130 -16.52 -20.59 10.99
N SER A 131 -16.63 -21.92 11.11
CA SER A 131 -17.66 -22.75 10.47
C SER A 131 -17.92 -23.95 11.36
#